data_AF-A0A3D4QP87-F1
#
_entry.id   AF-A0A3D4QP87-F1
#
_cell.length_a   1.000
_cell.length_b   1.000
_cell.length_c   1.000
_cell.angle_alpha   90.00
_cell.angle_beta   90.00
_cell.angle_gamma   90.00
#
_symmetry.space_group_name_H-M   'P 1'
#
loop_
_entity.id
_entity.type
_entity.pdbx_description
1 polymer ?
#
loop_
_entity_poly.entity_id
_entity_poly.type
_entity_poly.pdbx_seq_one_letter_code
_entity_poly.pdbx_strand_id
1 'polypeptide(L)'
;MIHNVFNKHKKEAAATLIFVTVLIMLLIVKMPVSQAVVQIQFDQFYENREVKIHYTPKGSSQENVITETTGSNQVASFINEEYYQLDSLEIEYDSESQDDAINQMLFSFRGKVNGEIKENEIYEGAEVQYNTGVASVKLSETGLSEYNKIFTDDWRLKVELGSIFLAVYVFFLLRHLPMAYWRRFGGKGLFIFVAVTLYCVVSLISFKELNHSASRQNLYIKSSKVSDKLEVDEKYKQSFTGKEDIQGVSVKCGTYGANLTGNYVFRLYQGEEQQPILTKTVSGSILKDNAFHDIYFDEIDIQEGQTYYFSITSEQYYDGESLSLYMGDGDIYQGGQVYVDGSSVNEDIVFQTLGAGPNRFLIVWGCFT
;
A
#
# COMPACT_ATOMS: atom_id res chain seq x y z
N MET A 1 29.21 -49.89 -3.50
CA MET A 1 29.67 -48.49 -3.31
C MET A 1 29.35 -47.60 -4.52
N ILE A 2 29.66 -48.01 -5.76
CA ILE A 2 29.42 -47.23 -6.99
C ILE A 2 27.93 -46.92 -7.25
N HIS A 3 27.02 -47.88 -6.99
CA HIS A 3 25.58 -47.69 -7.22
C HIS A 3 24.95 -46.60 -6.32
N ASN A 4 25.45 -46.43 -5.09
CA ASN A 4 24.97 -45.39 -4.17
C ASN A 4 25.46 -43.98 -4.55
N VAL A 5 26.66 -43.86 -5.13
CA VAL A 5 27.19 -42.58 -5.62
C VAL A 5 26.38 -42.09 -6.82
N PHE A 6 26.01 -43.01 -7.72
CA PHE A 6 25.24 -42.68 -8.92
C PHE A 6 23.80 -42.21 -8.59
N ASN A 7 23.14 -42.84 -7.63
CA ASN A 7 21.81 -42.43 -7.18
C ASN A 7 21.81 -41.07 -6.45
N LYS A 8 22.92 -40.69 -5.80
CA LYS A 8 23.05 -39.40 -5.15
C LYS A 8 23.09 -38.25 -6.17
N HIS A 9 23.92 -38.38 -7.22
CA HIS A 9 24.04 -37.35 -8.25
C HIS A 9 22.77 -37.16 -9.10
N LYS A 10 21.97 -38.23 -9.30
CA LYS A 10 20.66 -38.09 -9.97
C LYS A 10 19.68 -37.21 -9.19
N LYS A 11 19.66 -37.32 -7.85
CA LYS A 11 18.79 -36.49 -7.01
C LYS A 11 19.22 -35.02 -7.01
N GLU A 12 20.52 -34.77 -7.02
CA GLU A 12 21.09 -33.41 -7.09
C GLU A 12 20.78 -32.75 -8.44
N ALA A 13 21.00 -33.46 -9.55
CA ALA A 13 20.67 -32.97 -10.88
C ALA A 13 19.17 -32.68 -11.04
N ALA A 14 18.31 -33.54 -10.49
CA ALA A 14 16.86 -33.31 -10.47
C ALA A 14 16.48 -32.07 -9.65
N ALA A 15 17.07 -31.86 -8.47
CA ALA A 15 16.81 -30.68 -7.64
C ALA A 15 17.24 -29.38 -8.33
N THR A 16 18.43 -29.36 -8.95
CA THR A 16 18.88 -28.21 -9.75
C THR A 16 17.96 -27.94 -10.94
N LEU A 17 17.51 -28.98 -11.65
CA LEU A 17 16.59 -28.82 -12.77
C LEU A 17 15.25 -28.22 -12.33
N ILE A 18 14.68 -28.70 -11.22
CA ILE A 18 13.47 -28.12 -10.63
C ILE A 18 13.70 -26.64 -10.29
N PHE A 19 14.84 -26.32 -9.68
CA PHE A 19 15.17 -24.96 -9.29
C PHE A 19 15.23 -23.99 -10.47
N VAL A 20 15.95 -24.39 -11.53
CA VAL A 20 16.07 -23.62 -12.77
C VAL A 20 14.71 -23.47 -13.44
N THR A 21 13.88 -24.52 -13.42
CA THR A 21 12.53 -24.48 -14.00
C THR A 21 11.64 -23.46 -13.27
N VAL A 22 11.63 -23.47 -11.93
CA VAL A 22 10.87 -22.49 -11.13
C VAL A 22 11.36 -21.06 -11.37
N LEU A 23 12.67 -20.86 -11.47
CA LEU A 23 13.24 -19.54 -11.73
C LEU A 23 12.91 -19.03 -13.13
N ILE A 24 12.90 -19.90 -14.13
CA ILE A 24 12.44 -19.59 -15.49
C ILE A 24 10.94 -19.29 -15.49
N MET A 25 10.12 -20.06 -14.78
CA MET A 25 8.68 -19.79 -14.63
C MET A 25 8.44 -18.42 -14.01
N LEU A 26 9.16 -18.04 -12.95
CA LEU A 26 9.07 -16.72 -12.34
C LEU A 26 9.37 -15.56 -13.30
N LEU A 27 10.29 -15.76 -14.24
CA LEU A 27 10.62 -14.73 -15.24
C LEU A 27 9.51 -14.59 -16.28
N ILE A 28 8.85 -15.68 -16.64
CA ILE A 28 7.84 -15.74 -17.70
C ILE A 28 6.44 -15.37 -17.21
N VAL A 29 6.07 -15.79 -16.00
CA VAL A 29 4.73 -15.57 -15.44
C VAL A 29 4.50 -14.10 -15.16
N LYS A 30 3.33 -13.56 -15.53
CA LYS A 30 2.92 -12.20 -15.15
C LYS A 30 2.58 -12.18 -13.66
N MET A 31 3.22 -11.30 -12.90
CA MET A 31 2.89 -11.08 -11.49
C MET A 31 1.79 -10.02 -11.40
N PRO A 32 0.63 -10.30 -10.78
CA PRO A 32 -0.36 -9.26 -10.58
C PRO A 32 0.23 -8.21 -9.64
N VAL A 33 -0.02 -6.95 -9.98
CA VAL A 33 0.27 -5.82 -9.12
C VAL A 33 -0.66 -5.90 -7.90
N SER A 34 -0.29 -5.31 -6.77
CA SER A 34 -1.22 -5.18 -5.65
C SER A 34 -1.27 -3.72 -5.24
N GLN A 35 -2.45 -3.21 -4.91
CA GLN A 35 -2.63 -1.84 -4.40
C GLN A 35 -2.15 -0.78 -5.40
N ALA A 36 -2.62 -0.93 -6.64
CA ALA A 36 -2.47 0.07 -7.67
C ALA A 36 -3.19 1.36 -7.25
N VAL A 37 -2.46 2.46 -7.24
CA VAL A 37 -3.01 3.80 -7.11
C VAL A 37 -2.70 4.56 -8.39
N VAL A 38 -3.74 5.11 -9.00
CA VAL A 38 -3.60 6.10 -10.06
C VAL A 38 -3.75 7.46 -9.44
N GLN A 39 -2.72 8.29 -9.60
CA GLN A 39 -2.73 9.66 -9.16
C GLN A 39 -2.69 10.58 -10.39
N ILE A 40 -3.74 11.36 -10.58
CA ILE A 40 -3.86 12.33 -11.66
C ILE A 40 -3.47 13.69 -11.08
N GLN A 41 -2.48 14.35 -11.68
CA GLN A 41 -2.05 15.68 -11.31
C GLN A 41 -2.46 16.68 -12.38
N PHE A 42 -2.92 17.84 -11.94
CA PHE A 42 -3.38 18.94 -12.76
C PHE A 42 -2.45 20.14 -12.61
N ASP A 43 -2.38 20.98 -13.63
CA ASP A 43 -1.56 22.20 -13.60
C ASP A 43 -2.06 23.24 -12.60
N GLN A 44 -3.38 23.31 -12.42
CA GLN A 44 -4.04 24.28 -11.55
C GLN A 44 -4.72 23.59 -10.37
N PHE A 45 -4.70 24.29 -9.23
CA PHE A 45 -5.44 23.90 -8.03
C PHE A 45 -6.89 24.36 -8.13
N TYR A 46 -7.83 23.46 -7.84
CA TYR A 46 -9.24 23.79 -7.71
C TYR A 46 -9.81 23.20 -6.42
N GLU A 47 -10.61 23.99 -5.72
CA GLU A 47 -11.29 23.55 -4.51
C GLU A 47 -12.56 22.81 -4.90
N ASN A 48 -12.67 21.55 -4.48
CA ASN A 48 -13.81 20.65 -4.76
C ASN A 48 -13.97 20.27 -6.24
N ARG A 49 -12.87 20.06 -6.96
CA ARG A 49 -12.93 19.51 -8.33
C ARG A 49 -13.41 18.07 -8.27
N GLU A 50 -14.52 17.76 -8.94
CA GLU A 50 -14.94 16.38 -9.18
C GLU A 50 -14.12 15.80 -10.34
N VAL A 51 -13.63 14.57 -10.16
CA VAL A 51 -12.93 13.80 -11.17
C VAL A 51 -13.59 12.44 -11.27
N LYS A 52 -14.06 12.09 -12.46
CA LYS A 52 -14.60 10.78 -12.79
C LYS A 52 -13.62 10.04 -13.68
N ILE A 53 -13.27 8.83 -13.27
CA ILE A 53 -12.41 7.93 -14.02
C ILE A 53 -13.29 6.84 -14.61
N HIS A 54 -13.53 6.94 -15.92
CA HIS A 54 -14.30 6.01 -16.73
C HIS A 54 -13.37 4.95 -17.31
N TYR A 55 -13.71 3.67 -17.17
CA TYR A 55 -12.88 2.61 -17.73
C TYR A 55 -13.67 1.36 -18.11
N THR A 56 -13.17 0.67 -19.12
CA THR A 56 -13.70 -0.62 -19.57
C THR A 56 -12.64 -1.70 -19.40
N PRO A 57 -12.85 -2.71 -18.53
CA PRO A 57 -11.93 -3.82 -18.39
C PRO A 57 -11.78 -4.60 -19.69
N LYS A 58 -10.60 -5.16 -19.91
CA LYS A 58 -10.30 -5.89 -21.14
C LYS A 58 -11.22 -7.09 -21.33
N GLY A 59 -11.92 -7.13 -22.46
CA GLY A 59 -12.89 -8.19 -22.77
C GLY A 59 -14.25 -8.04 -22.07
N SER A 60 -14.46 -6.95 -21.34
CA SER A 60 -15.76 -6.56 -20.80
C SER A 60 -16.45 -5.58 -21.74
N SER A 61 -17.79 -5.59 -21.75
CA SER A 61 -18.60 -4.54 -22.37
C SER A 61 -19.18 -3.56 -21.34
N GLN A 62 -18.91 -3.78 -20.06
CA GLN A 62 -19.41 -2.94 -18.97
C GLN A 62 -18.38 -1.88 -18.64
N GLU A 63 -18.79 -0.62 -18.79
CA GLU A 63 -18.08 0.55 -18.32
C GLU A 63 -18.27 0.69 -16.80
N ASN A 64 -17.21 1.07 -16.11
CA ASN A 64 -17.21 1.38 -14.69
C ASN A 64 -16.72 2.80 -14.48
N VAL A 65 -17.19 3.42 -13.39
CA VAL A 65 -16.89 4.80 -13.05
C VAL A 65 -16.46 4.87 -11.60
N ILE A 66 -15.32 5.53 -11.37
CA ILE A 66 -14.87 5.94 -10.04
C ILE A 66 -14.99 7.45 -9.96
N THR A 67 -15.70 7.95 -8.96
CA THR A 67 -15.84 9.38 -8.70
C THR A 67 -15.02 9.75 -7.48
N GLU A 68 -14.16 10.74 -7.64
CA GLU A 68 -13.34 11.31 -6.57
C GLU A 68 -13.53 12.82 -6.55
N THR A 69 -13.43 13.43 -5.37
CA THR A 69 -13.44 14.88 -5.23
C THR A 69 -12.10 15.32 -4.65
N THR A 70 -11.46 16.32 -5.25
CA THR A 70 -10.19 16.83 -4.75
C THR A 70 -10.28 18.27 -4.28
N GLY A 71 -9.66 18.53 -3.14
CA GLY A 71 -9.33 19.88 -2.64
C GLY A 71 -7.86 20.21 -2.85
N SER A 72 -7.21 19.62 -3.86
CA SER A 72 -5.82 19.86 -4.27
C SER A 72 -5.65 19.81 -5.80
N ASN A 73 -4.44 20.08 -6.30
CA ASN A 73 -4.13 19.92 -7.72
C ASN A 73 -3.88 18.45 -8.13
N GLN A 74 -4.25 17.49 -7.29
CA GLN A 74 -4.08 16.07 -7.57
C GLN A 74 -5.24 15.25 -7.02
N VAL A 75 -5.58 14.16 -7.69
CA VAL A 75 -6.55 13.17 -7.20
C VAL A 75 -5.89 11.80 -7.26
N ALA A 76 -6.14 10.95 -6.27
CA ALA A 76 -5.57 9.62 -6.21
C ALA A 76 -6.67 8.61 -5.92
N SER A 77 -6.80 7.58 -6.75
CA SER A 77 -7.78 6.52 -6.56
C SER A 77 -7.17 5.13 -6.68
N PHE A 78 -7.80 4.18 -5.98
CA PHE A 78 -7.40 2.79 -5.97
C PHE A 78 -8.01 2.05 -7.16
N ILE A 79 -7.18 1.26 -7.82
CA ILE A 79 -7.61 0.42 -8.93
C ILE A 79 -7.57 -1.05 -8.51
N ASN A 80 -8.72 -1.72 -8.61
CA ASN A 80 -8.86 -3.14 -8.34
C ASN A 80 -8.10 -3.98 -9.39
N GLU A 81 -7.67 -5.19 -9.01
CA GLU A 81 -6.85 -6.07 -9.86
C GLU A 81 -7.53 -6.46 -11.18
N GLU A 82 -8.86 -6.59 -11.15
CA GLU A 82 -9.68 -6.82 -12.34
C GLU A 82 -9.59 -5.71 -13.39
N TYR A 83 -9.03 -4.55 -13.04
CA TYR A 83 -8.94 -3.35 -13.89
C TYR A 83 -7.51 -3.02 -14.34
N TYR A 84 -6.57 -3.96 -14.18
CA TYR A 84 -5.18 -3.80 -14.63
C TYR A 84 -5.00 -3.92 -16.13
N GLN A 85 -5.96 -4.52 -16.81
CA GLN A 85 -6.04 -4.52 -18.26
C GLN A 85 -7.32 -3.83 -18.68
N LEU A 86 -7.17 -2.74 -19.40
CA LEU A 86 -8.27 -1.92 -19.90
C LEU A 86 -8.30 -1.93 -21.42
N ASP A 87 -9.52 -1.92 -21.96
CA ASP A 87 -9.82 -1.62 -23.37
C ASP A 87 -10.10 -0.12 -23.57
N SER A 88 -10.50 0.59 -22.51
CA SER A 88 -10.60 2.06 -22.51
C SER A 88 -10.34 2.66 -21.13
N LEU A 89 -9.81 3.89 -21.12
CA LEU A 89 -9.66 4.72 -19.93
C LEU A 89 -9.89 6.19 -20.33
N GLU A 90 -10.82 6.84 -19.65
CA GLU A 90 -11.25 8.21 -19.89
C GLU A 90 -11.37 8.95 -18.55
N ILE A 91 -10.87 10.18 -18.51
CA ILE A 91 -10.86 11.01 -17.32
C ILE A 91 -11.73 12.22 -17.61
N GLU A 92 -12.87 12.31 -16.92
CA GLU A 92 -13.78 13.45 -16.93
C GLU A 92 -13.52 14.27 -15.66
N TYR A 93 -13.44 15.59 -15.78
CA TYR A 93 -13.21 16.47 -14.63
C TYR A 93 -13.82 17.84 -14.84
N ASP A 94 -14.19 18.49 -13.73
CA ASP A 94 -14.66 19.88 -13.76
C ASP A 94 -13.54 20.81 -14.20
N SER A 95 -13.81 21.60 -15.24
CA SER A 95 -12.85 22.51 -15.87
C SER A 95 -13.50 23.86 -16.14
N GLU A 96 -12.88 24.92 -15.64
CA GLU A 96 -13.29 26.30 -15.90
C GLU A 96 -12.57 26.89 -17.12
N SER A 97 -11.39 26.34 -17.47
CA SER A 97 -10.58 26.81 -18.58
C SER A 97 -9.83 25.68 -19.30
N GLN A 98 -9.44 25.92 -20.56
CA GLN A 98 -8.57 24.99 -21.30
C GLN A 98 -7.17 24.83 -20.68
N ASP A 99 -6.77 25.74 -19.80
CA ASP A 99 -5.49 25.68 -19.08
C ASP A 99 -5.56 24.70 -17.88
N ASP A 100 -6.71 24.08 -17.62
CA ASP A 100 -6.93 23.08 -16.56
C ASP A 100 -6.49 21.67 -16.98
N ALA A 101 -5.37 21.57 -17.70
CA ALA A 101 -4.89 20.31 -18.24
C ALA A 101 -4.42 19.35 -17.14
N ILE A 102 -4.59 18.05 -17.40
CA ILE A 102 -3.86 16.99 -16.70
C ILE A 102 -2.38 17.12 -17.05
N ASN A 103 -1.55 17.41 -16.06
CA ASN A 103 -0.09 17.51 -16.20
C ASN A 103 0.54 16.12 -16.30
N GLN A 104 0.17 15.21 -15.41
CA GLN A 104 0.73 13.86 -15.41
C GLN A 104 -0.17 12.87 -14.68
N MET A 105 -0.02 11.60 -15.04
CA MET A 105 -0.58 10.48 -14.32
C MET A 105 0.54 9.66 -13.70
N LEU A 106 0.54 9.54 -12.38
CA LEU A 106 1.48 8.75 -11.61
C LEU A 106 0.83 7.42 -11.21
N PHE A 107 1.51 6.34 -11.52
CA PHE A 107 1.08 5.00 -11.23
C PHE A 107 1.94 4.46 -10.11
N SER A 108 1.31 4.26 -8.95
CA SER A 108 2.00 3.78 -7.77
C SER A 108 1.50 2.40 -7.39
N PHE A 109 2.42 1.54 -6.98
CA PHE A 109 2.09 0.29 -6.31
C PHE A 109 3.11 0.02 -5.22
N ARG A 110 2.66 -0.56 -4.10
CA ARG A 110 3.49 -0.78 -2.90
C ARG A 110 4.09 0.52 -2.32
N GLY A 111 3.31 1.62 -2.37
CA GLY A 111 3.74 2.92 -1.85
C GLY A 111 4.92 3.57 -2.59
N LYS A 112 5.21 3.12 -3.81
CA LYS A 112 6.24 3.71 -4.67
C LYS A 112 5.65 4.04 -6.04
N VAL A 113 6.14 5.12 -6.64
CA VAL A 113 5.86 5.42 -8.05
C VAL A 113 6.62 4.42 -8.91
N ASN A 114 5.90 3.80 -9.82
CA ASN A 114 6.38 2.73 -10.68
C ASN A 114 6.20 3.02 -12.17
N GLY A 115 5.31 3.96 -12.50
CA GLY A 115 5.14 4.49 -13.84
C GLY A 115 4.65 5.94 -13.77
N GLU A 116 4.87 6.65 -14.86
CA GLU A 116 4.43 8.03 -15.08
C GLU A 116 4.05 8.13 -16.55
N ILE A 117 2.90 8.72 -16.84
CA ILE A 117 2.52 9.16 -18.18
C ILE A 117 2.46 10.68 -18.14
N LYS A 118 3.28 11.33 -18.94
CA LYS A 118 3.43 12.79 -18.96
C LYS A 118 2.39 13.45 -19.84
N GLU A 119 2.10 14.74 -19.60
CA GLU A 119 1.17 15.56 -20.37
C GLU A 119 1.22 15.29 -21.88
N ASN A 120 2.42 15.37 -22.47
CA ASN A 120 2.62 15.18 -23.89
C ASN A 120 2.18 13.78 -24.38
N GLU A 121 2.37 12.75 -23.56
CA GLU A 121 1.96 11.37 -23.86
C GLU A 121 0.48 11.15 -23.58
N ILE A 122 -0.09 11.85 -22.60
CA ILE A 122 -1.53 11.82 -22.30
C ILE A 122 -2.31 12.33 -23.50
N TYR A 123 -1.90 13.46 -24.07
CA TYR A 123 -2.62 14.10 -25.17
C TYR A 123 -2.20 13.61 -26.56
N GLU A 124 -1.12 12.83 -26.68
CA GLU A 124 -0.70 12.27 -27.97
C GLU A 124 -1.73 11.25 -28.50
N GLY A 125 -2.54 11.71 -29.46
CA GLY A 125 -3.58 10.91 -30.09
C GLY A 125 -4.82 10.67 -29.21
N ALA A 126 -4.95 11.41 -28.10
CA ALA A 126 -6.13 11.33 -27.23
C ALA A 126 -7.34 12.03 -27.84
N GLU A 127 -8.53 11.52 -27.50
CA GLU A 127 -9.78 12.21 -27.79
C GLU A 127 -10.05 13.16 -26.62
N VAL A 128 -9.92 14.47 -26.87
CA VAL A 128 -10.16 15.51 -25.86
C VAL A 128 -11.46 16.25 -26.20
N GLN A 129 -12.36 16.34 -25.23
CA GLN A 129 -13.62 17.08 -25.35
C GLN A 129 -13.69 18.14 -24.26
N TYR A 130 -13.97 19.38 -24.65
CA TYR A 130 -14.25 20.47 -23.73
C TYR A 130 -15.71 20.89 -23.88
N ASN A 131 -16.52 20.53 -22.90
CA ASN A 131 -17.88 21.02 -22.75
C ASN A 131 -17.92 22.11 -21.69
N THR A 132 -18.97 22.92 -21.66
CA THR A 132 -19.07 24.03 -20.70
C THR A 132 -19.03 23.49 -19.26
N GLY A 133 -17.92 23.74 -18.56
CA GLY A 133 -17.69 23.32 -17.18
C GLY A 133 -17.06 21.93 -17.00
N VAL A 134 -16.86 21.16 -18.07
CA VAL A 134 -16.38 19.77 -18.00
C VAL A 134 -15.39 19.48 -19.13
N ALA A 135 -14.22 18.97 -18.77
CA ALA A 135 -13.25 18.42 -19.72
C ALA A 135 -13.25 16.89 -19.63
N SER A 136 -13.12 16.23 -20.77
CA SER A 136 -12.88 14.78 -20.86
C SER A 136 -11.64 14.50 -21.70
N VAL A 137 -10.79 13.61 -21.18
CA VAL A 137 -9.58 13.12 -21.84
C VAL A 137 -9.61 11.60 -21.89
N LYS A 138 -9.79 11.06 -23.09
CA LYS A 138 -9.71 9.62 -23.35
C LYS A 138 -8.34 9.25 -23.89
N LEU A 139 -7.67 8.34 -23.18
CA LEU A 139 -6.32 7.90 -23.53
C LEU A 139 -6.28 7.24 -24.91
N SER A 140 -5.21 7.53 -25.65
CA SER A 140 -4.91 6.88 -26.92
C SER A 140 -4.53 5.41 -26.73
N GLU A 141 -4.49 4.62 -27.82
CA GLU A 141 -4.00 3.23 -27.77
C GLU A 141 -2.58 3.13 -27.21
N THR A 142 -1.72 4.11 -27.48
CA THR A 142 -0.35 4.18 -26.94
C THR A 142 -0.36 4.38 -25.42
N GLY A 143 -1.14 5.36 -24.93
CA GLY A 143 -1.28 5.63 -23.50
C GLY A 143 -1.90 4.44 -22.75
N LEU A 144 -2.90 3.81 -23.35
CA LEU A 144 -3.53 2.59 -22.81
C LEU A 144 -2.56 1.40 -22.80
N SER A 145 -1.70 1.27 -23.81
CA SER A 145 -0.66 0.24 -23.85
C SER A 145 0.37 0.44 -22.74
N GLU A 146 0.83 1.68 -22.49
CA GLU A 146 1.73 1.97 -21.37
C GLU A 146 1.05 1.75 -20.02
N TYR A 147 -0.20 2.18 -19.83
CA TYR A 147 -1.00 1.84 -18.66
C TYR A 147 -1.02 0.33 -18.42
N ASN A 148 -1.43 -0.45 -19.43
CA ASN A 148 -1.56 -1.90 -19.31
C ASN A 148 -0.20 -2.56 -19.03
N LYS A 149 0.89 -2.04 -19.60
CA LYS A 149 2.25 -2.52 -19.34
C LYS A 149 2.70 -2.27 -17.91
N ILE A 150 2.39 -1.10 -17.35
CA ILE A 150 2.69 -0.75 -15.95
C ILE A 150 1.97 -1.72 -15.00
N PHE A 151 0.72 -2.09 -15.30
CA PHE A 151 -0.10 -2.94 -14.43
C PHE A 151 -0.02 -4.45 -14.68
N THR A 152 0.66 -4.90 -15.74
CA THR A 152 0.72 -6.33 -16.08
C THR A 152 1.98 -7.07 -15.66
N ASP A 153 3.02 -6.38 -15.17
CA ASP A 153 4.24 -7.05 -14.72
C ASP A 153 4.92 -6.36 -13.54
N ASP A 154 4.63 -6.83 -12.31
CA ASP A 154 5.37 -6.43 -11.12
C ASP A 154 6.77 -7.06 -11.11
N TRP A 155 7.68 -6.46 -11.89
CA TRP A 155 9.08 -6.92 -12.00
C TRP A 155 9.80 -6.91 -10.65
N ARG A 156 9.40 -6.04 -9.71
CA ARG A 156 9.99 -5.99 -8.37
C ARG A 156 9.62 -7.23 -7.58
N LEU A 157 8.36 -7.67 -7.63
CA LEU A 157 7.96 -8.94 -7.03
C LEU A 157 8.77 -10.10 -7.59
N LYS A 158 8.98 -10.13 -8.93
CA LYS A 158 9.79 -11.16 -9.58
C LYS A 158 11.21 -11.18 -9.02
N VAL A 159 11.82 -10.00 -8.85
CA VAL A 159 13.17 -9.88 -8.29
C VAL A 159 13.21 -10.34 -6.83
N GLU A 160 12.24 -9.95 -6.01
CA GLU A 160 12.13 -10.36 -4.59
C GLU A 160 11.92 -11.87 -4.44
N LEU A 161 11.02 -12.46 -5.21
CA LEU A 161 10.82 -13.92 -5.19
C LEU A 161 12.05 -14.64 -5.74
N GLY A 162 12.58 -14.18 -6.88
CA GLY A 162 13.79 -14.72 -7.50
C GLY A 162 14.99 -14.69 -6.55
N SER A 163 15.13 -13.63 -5.74
CA SER A 163 16.20 -13.48 -4.77
C SER A 163 16.08 -14.47 -3.61
N ILE A 164 14.85 -14.73 -3.13
CA ILE A 164 14.55 -15.75 -2.12
C ILE A 164 14.84 -17.15 -2.65
N PHE A 165 14.33 -17.47 -3.84
CA PHE A 165 14.61 -18.74 -4.48
C PHE A 165 16.13 -18.93 -4.61
N LEU A 166 16.84 -17.95 -5.17
CA LEU A 166 18.30 -18.01 -5.27
C LEU A 166 18.97 -18.25 -3.91
N ALA A 167 18.49 -17.61 -2.84
CA ALA A 167 18.97 -17.82 -1.47
C ALA A 167 18.82 -19.29 -1.01
N VAL A 168 17.63 -19.86 -1.20
CA VAL A 168 17.31 -21.26 -0.86
C VAL A 168 18.19 -22.22 -1.65
N TYR A 169 18.39 -21.96 -2.95
CA TYR A 169 19.26 -22.77 -3.79
C TYR A 169 20.72 -22.71 -3.37
N VAL A 170 21.23 -21.51 -3.08
CA VAL A 170 22.60 -21.35 -2.56
C VAL A 170 22.75 -22.09 -1.23
N PHE A 171 21.77 -21.99 -0.32
CA PHE A 171 21.78 -22.74 0.93
C PHE A 171 21.80 -24.26 0.71
N PHE A 172 20.99 -24.75 -0.23
CA PHE A 172 20.99 -26.16 -0.65
C PHE A 172 22.38 -26.59 -1.17
N LEU A 173 23.00 -25.80 -2.05
CA LEU A 173 24.36 -26.08 -2.55
C LEU A 173 25.40 -26.08 -1.43
N LEU A 174 25.32 -25.12 -0.50
CA LEU A 174 26.25 -25.01 0.63
C LEU A 174 26.18 -26.21 1.57
N ARG A 175 24.99 -26.76 1.82
CA ARG A 175 24.81 -27.99 2.63
C ARG A 175 25.58 -29.19 2.06
N HIS A 176 25.74 -29.24 0.74
CA HIS A 176 26.38 -30.35 0.06
C HIS A 176 27.90 -30.20 -0.10
N LEU A 177 28.47 -29.04 0.26
CA LEU A 177 29.92 -28.87 0.30
C LEU A 177 30.52 -29.77 1.39
N PRO A 178 31.43 -30.70 1.05
CA PRO A 178 32.02 -31.61 2.03
C PRO A 178 32.72 -30.83 3.16
N MET A 179 32.62 -31.32 4.41
CA MET A 179 33.38 -30.78 5.55
C MET A 179 34.91 -30.70 5.27
N ALA A 180 35.43 -31.56 4.39
CA ALA A 180 36.81 -31.52 3.93
C ALA A 180 37.14 -30.28 3.07
N TYR A 181 36.16 -29.77 2.31
CA TYR A 181 36.29 -28.53 1.55
C TYR A 181 36.35 -27.32 2.49
N TRP A 182 35.56 -27.33 3.57
CA TRP A 182 35.60 -26.28 4.61
C TRP A 182 36.98 -26.14 5.26
N ARG A 183 37.67 -27.26 5.54
CA ARG A 183 39.06 -27.23 6.05
C ARG A 183 40.05 -26.60 5.06
N ARG A 184 39.78 -26.66 3.75
CA ARG A 184 40.65 -26.11 2.71
C ARG A 184 40.46 -24.60 2.49
N PHE A 185 39.27 -24.06 2.76
CA PHE A 185 38.96 -22.64 2.54
C PHE A 185 39.23 -21.74 3.77
N GLY A 186 39.54 -22.32 4.94
CA GLY A 186 39.92 -21.57 6.14
C GLY A 186 38.88 -20.48 6.49
N GLY A 187 39.35 -19.33 6.99
CA GLY A 187 38.49 -18.19 7.36
C GLY A 187 37.62 -17.62 6.21
N LYS A 188 37.99 -17.86 4.94
CA LYS A 188 37.20 -17.40 3.78
C LYS A 188 35.89 -18.16 3.63
N GLY A 189 35.87 -19.45 3.99
CA GLY A 189 34.65 -20.26 3.96
C GLY A 189 33.62 -19.81 5.01
N LEU A 190 34.11 -19.45 6.21
CA LEU A 190 33.28 -18.88 7.27
C LEU A 190 32.65 -17.55 6.83
N PHE A 191 33.43 -16.68 6.19
CA PHE A 191 32.92 -15.40 5.67
C PHE A 191 31.79 -15.59 4.64
N ILE A 192 31.96 -16.49 3.67
CA ILE A 192 30.92 -16.79 2.66
C ILE A 192 29.65 -17.33 3.33
N PHE A 193 29.79 -18.23 4.30
CA PHE A 193 28.65 -18.78 5.03
C PHE A 193 27.88 -17.71 5.82
N VAL A 194 28.59 -16.81 6.51
CA VAL A 194 27.97 -15.69 7.25
C VAL A 194 27.27 -14.73 6.28
N ALA A 195 27.90 -14.39 5.16
CA ALA A 195 27.31 -13.50 4.14
C ALA A 195 26.01 -14.08 3.55
N VAL A 196 26.00 -15.38 3.22
CA VAL A 196 24.78 -16.05 2.72
C VAL A 196 23.71 -16.14 3.80
N THR A 197 24.07 -16.45 5.05
CA THR A 197 23.11 -16.49 6.15
C THR A 197 22.49 -15.12 6.40
N LEU A 198 23.29 -14.05 6.39
CA LEU A 198 22.82 -12.68 6.52
C LEU A 198 21.87 -12.31 5.37
N TYR A 199 22.23 -12.67 4.12
CA TYR A 199 21.38 -12.47 2.96
C TYR A 199 20.03 -13.22 3.08
N CYS A 200 20.03 -14.46 3.56
CA CYS A 200 18.81 -15.22 3.82
C CYS A 200 17.94 -14.56 4.90
N VAL A 201 18.54 -14.07 6.00
CA VAL A 201 17.81 -13.38 7.07
C VAL A 201 17.17 -12.10 6.56
N VAL A 202 17.91 -11.27 5.82
CA VAL A 202 17.37 -10.05 5.19
C VAL A 202 16.23 -10.40 4.24
N SER A 203 16.39 -11.43 3.40
CA SER A 203 15.35 -11.87 2.47
C SER A 203 14.09 -12.37 3.20
N LEU A 204 14.23 -13.07 4.32
CA LEU A 204 13.09 -13.52 5.15
C LEU A 204 12.39 -12.36 5.87
N ILE A 205 13.13 -11.34 6.31
CA ILE A 205 12.55 -10.12 6.89
C ILE A 205 11.73 -9.39 5.84
N SER A 206 12.27 -9.21 4.62
CA SER A 206 11.51 -8.64 3.49
C SER A 206 10.26 -9.48 3.15
N PHE A 207 10.32 -10.81 3.31
CA PHE A 207 9.16 -11.67 3.11
C PHE A 207 8.06 -11.49 4.17
N LYS A 208 8.41 -11.24 5.43
CA LYS A 208 7.43 -10.93 6.48
C LYS A 208 6.62 -9.68 6.13
N GLU A 209 7.25 -8.70 5.52
CA GLU A 209 6.58 -7.48 5.03
C GLU A 209 5.67 -7.74 3.82
N LEU A 210 5.90 -8.79 3.04
CA LEU A 210 5.01 -9.16 1.92
C LEU A 210 3.67 -9.75 2.39
N ASN A 211 3.62 -10.42 3.55
CA ASN A 211 2.38 -10.99 4.09
C ASN A 211 1.40 -9.93 4.61
N HIS A 212 1.89 -8.74 4.99
CA HIS A 212 1.06 -7.61 5.44
C HIS A 212 0.92 -6.61 4.30
N SER A 213 0.04 -6.92 3.37
CA SER A 213 -0.34 -5.97 2.33
C SER A 213 -1.60 -5.29 2.81
N ALA A 214 -1.53 -4.09 3.38
CA ALA A 214 -2.73 -3.31 3.68
C ALA A 214 -3.13 -2.48 2.46
N SER A 215 -4.28 -2.80 1.84
CA SER A 215 -4.97 -1.85 0.97
C SER A 215 -5.20 -0.58 1.80
N ARG A 216 -4.95 0.62 1.27
CA ARG A 216 -5.37 1.84 1.97
C ARG A 216 -6.61 2.33 1.26
N GLN A 217 -7.66 2.76 1.95
CA GLN A 217 -8.67 3.60 1.31
C GLN A 217 -8.24 5.04 1.59
N ASN A 218 -7.69 5.71 0.57
CA ASN A 218 -7.33 7.13 0.69
C ASN A 218 -8.64 7.92 0.71
N LEU A 219 -9.12 8.23 1.92
CA LEU A 219 -10.04 9.35 2.07
C LEU A 219 -9.18 10.61 2.10
N TYR A 220 -9.33 11.46 1.08
CA TYR A 220 -8.63 12.74 1.04
C TYR A 220 -9.26 13.69 2.06
N ILE A 221 -8.77 13.64 3.31
CA ILE A 221 -9.15 14.58 4.35
C ILE A 221 -8.15 15.74 4.32
N LYS A 222 -8.54 16.88 3.74
CA LYS A 222 -7.71 18.10 3.72
C LYS A 222 -7.44 18.51 5.16
N SER A 223 -6.17 18.46 5.56
CA SER A 223 -5.73 18.93 6.87
C SER A 223 -5.97 20.43 6.97
N SER A 224 -6.91 20.85 7.83
CA SER A 224 -7.20 22.27 8.07
C SER A 224 -6.48 22.79 9.31
N LYS A 225 -6.28 21.92 10.32
CA LYS A 225 -5.59 22.25 11.56
C LYS A 225 -4.94 21.03 12.19
N VAL A 226 -4.27 21.28 13.31
CA VAL A 226 -3.70 20.25 14.18
C VAL A 226 -4.41 20.32 15.52
N SER A 227 -4.68 19.18 16.14
CA SER A 227 -5.28 19.07 17.47
C SER A 227 -4.35 19.63 18.54
N ASP A 228 -4.90 19.83 19.75
CA ASP A 228 -4.05 19.99 20.93
C ASP A 228 -3.16 18.75 21.12
N LYS A 229 -2.11 18.90 21.94
CA LYS A 229 -1.25 17.78 22.35
C LYS A 229 -2.12 16.66 22.92
N LEU A 230 -1.83 15.43 22.52
CA LEU A 230 -2.43 14.24 23.10
C LEU A 230 -1.95 14.07 24.54
N GLU A 231 -2.91 13.98 25.45
CA GLU A 231 -2.68 13.78 26.87
C GLU A 231 -3.00 12.34 27.27
N VAL A 232 -2.88 12.05 28.57
CA VAL A 232 -3.21 10.73 29.12
C VAL A 232 -4.71 10.44 29.01
N ASP A 233 -5.52 11.48 29.20
CA ASP A 233 -6.95 11.40 29.13
C ASP A 233 -7.44 11.31 27.67
N GLU A 234 -8.49 10.53 27.48
CA GLU A 234 -9.08 10.30 26.17
C GLU A 234 -9.91 11.50 25.73
N LYS A 235 -9.24 12.44 25.05
CA LYS A 235 -9.88 13.65 24.51
C LYS A 235 -10.51 13.46 23.14
N TYR A 236 -9.83 12.75 22.23
CA TYR A 236 -10.25 12.62 20.83
C TYR A 236 -10.74 11.21 20.51
N LYS A 237 -11.93 11.10 19.92
CA LYS A 237 -12.47 9.88 19.30
C LYS A 237 -12.97 10.16 17.91
N GLN A 238 -12.73 9.25 16.97
CA GLN A 238 -13.33 9.29 15.64
C GLN A 238 -14.16 8.04 15.41
N SER A 239 -15.42 8.21 15.00
CA SER A 239 -16.23 7.09 14.53
C SER A 239 -15.99 6.81 13.04
N PHE A 240 -16.17 5.56 12.66
CA PHE A 240 -16.17 5.12 11.28
C PHE A 240 -17.10 3.90 11.12
N THR A 241 -17.63 3.73 9.91
CA THR A 241 -18.42 2.55 9.56
C THR A 241 -17.50 1.43 9.09
N GLY A 242 -17.65 0.25 9.69
CA GLY A 242 -16.91 -0.95 9.38
C GLY A 242 -17.21 -1.47 7.98
N LYS A 243 -16.18 -2.04 7.34
CA LYS A 243 -16.25 -2.83 6.11
C LYS A 243 -15.47 -4.13 6.37
N GLU A 244 -15.91 -5.24 5.76
CA GLU A 244 -15.34 -6.58 6.01
C GLU A 244 -13.82 -6.67 5.78
N ASP A 245 -13.26 -5.78 4.97
CA ASP A 245 -11.84 -5.78 4.65
C ASP A 245 -10.98 -5.00 5.65
N ILE A 246 -11.52 -4.23 6.60
CA ILE A 246 -10.68 -3.34 7.43
C ILE A 246 -9.81 -4.13 8.43
N GLN A 247 -8.50 -4.02 8.27
CA GLN A 247 -7.43 -4.55 9.12
C GLN A 247 -6.75 -3.50 10.00
N GLY A 248 -7.12 -2.23 9.90
CA GLY A 248 -6.51 -1.17 10.71
C GLY A 248 -6.89 0.23 10.29
N VAL A 249 -6.24 1.20 10.90
CA VAL A 249 -6.30 2.62 10.50
C VAL A 249 -4.90 3.21 10.35
N SER A 250 -4.73 4.12 9.41
CA SER A 250 -3.53 4.93 9.26
C SER A 250 -3.84 6.36 9.66
N VAL A 251 -3.20 6.87 10.71
CA VAL A 251 -3.52 8.19 11.26
C VAL A 251 -2.38 9.16 10.98
N LYS A 252 -2.71 10.38 10.56
CA LYS A 252 -1.70 11.42 10.29
C LYS A 252 -1.42 12.22 11.56
N CYS A 253 -0.15 12.25 11.96
CA CYS A 253 0.28 12.88 13.20
C CYS A 253 1.21 14.08 12.96
N GLY A 254 1.16 15.06 13.86
CA GLY A 254 2.13 16.14 13.97
C GLY A 254 2.94 16.00 15.25
N THR A 255 4.27 16.11 15.15
CA THR A 255 5.19 16.11 16.31
C THR A 255 5.88 17.45 16.52
N TYR A 256 5.69 18.41 15.61
CA TYR A 256 6.35 19.71 15.62
C TYR A 256 7.89 19.60 15.65
N GLY A 257 8.43 18.54 15.05
CA GLY A 257 9.86 18.23 15.07
C GLY A 257 10.38 17.65 16.39
N ALA A 258 9.51 17.33 17.36
CA ALA A 258 9.91 16.67 18.60
C ALA A 258 10.35 15.22 18.33
N ASN A 259 11.38 14.77 19.06
CA ASN A 259 11.77 13.38 19.11
C ASN A 259 10.94 12.67 20.19
N LEU A 260 9.96 11.88 19.77
CA LEU A 260 9.08 11.16 20.68
C LEU A 260 9.76 9.88 21.14
N THR A 261 9.89 9.71 22.45
CA THR A 261 10.42 8.49 23.09
C THR A 261 9.36 7.80 23.95
N GLY A 262 8.26 8.51 24.26
CA GLY A 262 7.13 7.99 25.00
C GLY A 262 6.32 6.96 24.24
N ASN A 263 5.37 6.34 24.95
CA ASN A 263 4.41 5.39 24.40
C ASN A 263 3.04 6.05 24.25
N TYR A 264 2.33 5.65 23.20
CA TYR A 264 0.99 6.11 22.89
C TYR A 264 0.05 4.91 22.81
N VAL A 265 -1.17 5.08 23.32
CA VAL A 265 -2.15 4.02 23.44
C VAL A 265 -3.25 4.27 22.42
N PHE A 266 -3.34 3.37 21.44
CA PHE A 266 -4.45 3.29 20.51
C PHE A 266 -5.54 2.40 21.10
N ARG A 267 -6.80 2.83 21.00
CA ARG A 267 -7.96 2.02 21.40
C ARG A 267 -8.98 1.96 20.28
N LEU A 268 -9.61 0.80 20.13
CA LEU A 268 -10.75 0.58 19.24
C LEU A 268 -11.96 0.16 20.07
N TYR A 269 -13.12 0.72 19.77
CA TYR A 269 -14.41 0.43 20.40
C TYR A 269 -15.40 -0.04 19.34
N GLN A 270 -16.30 -0.93 19.72
CA GLN A 270 -17.43 -1.35 18.89
C GLN A 270 -18.70 -0.66 19.38
N GLY A 271 -19.39 0.09 18.52
CA GLY A 271 -20.54 0.90 18.90
C GLY A 271 -20.21 1.88 20.04
N GLU A 272 -21.21 2.19 20.88
CA GLU A 272 -21.06 3.12 22.02
C GLU A 272 -20.50 2.44 23.29
N GLU A 273 -19.79 1.32 23.16
CA GLU A 273 -19.23 0.59 24.30
C GLU A 273 -18.22 1.43 25.08
N GLN A 274 -18.26 1.32 26.41
CA GLN A 274 -17.32 2.03 27.29
C GLN A 274 -15.93 1.36 27.36
N GLN A 275 -15.84 0.08 27.03
CA GLN A 275 -14.59 -0.67 27.07
C GLN A 275 -14.08 -0.89 25.65
N PRO A 276 -12.77 -0.74 25.41
CA PRO A 276 -12.22 -0.96 24.08
C PRO A 276 -12.13 -2.46 23.78
N ILE A 277 -12.52 -2.84 22.56
CA ILE A 277 -12.33 -4.19 22.01
C ILE A 277 -10.87 -4.44 21.60
N LEU A 278 -10.09 -3.37 21.38
CA LEU A 278 -8.65 -3.43 21.12
C LEU A 278 -7.94 -2.35 21.91
N THR A 279 -6.79 -2.69 22.50
CA THR A 279 -5.83 -1.72 23.02
C THR A 279 -4.44 -2.07 22.52
N LYS A 280 -3.77 -1.12 21.88
CA LYS A 280 -2.43 -1.31 21.30
C LYS A 280 -1.52 -0.16 21.67
N THR A 281 -0.38 -0.49 22.27
CA THR A 281 0.64 0.49 22.62
C THR A 281 1.65 0.63 21.49
N VAL A 282 1.91 1.86 21.06
CA VAL A 282 2.84 2.22 20.00
C VAL A 282 3.95 3.10 20.57
N SER A 283 5.21 2.79 20.27
CA SER A 283 6.32 3.66 20.66
C SER A 283 6.32 4.93 19.81
N GLY A 284 6.38 6.09 20.45
CA GLY A 284 6.52 7.39 19.81
C GLY A 284 7.73 7.48 18.87
N SER A 285 8.77 6.69 19.10
CA SER A 285 9.97 6.67 18.26
C SER A 285 9.72 6.30 16.79
N ILE A 286 8.59 5.63 16.50
CA ILE A 286 8.20 5.31 15.12
C ILE A 286 7.29 6.40 14.50
N LEU A 287 6.73 7.29 15.33
CA LEU A 287 5.83 8.36 14.91
C LEU A 287 6.66 9.54 14.39
N LYS A 288 6.57 9.76 13.09
CA LYS A 288 7.22 10.84 12.34
C LYS A 288 6.27 12.00 12.13
N ASP A 289 6.83 13.20 12.16
CA ASP A 289 6.12 14.44 11.85
C ASP A 289 5.53 14.40 10.44
N ASN A 290 4.29 14.86 10.30
CA ASN A 290 3.56 15.01 9.04
C ASN A 290 3.40 13.73 8.22
N ALA A 291 3.46 12.58 8.89
CA ALA A 291 3.36 11.27 8.26
C ALA A 291 2.14 10.49 8.78
N PHE A 292 1.64 9.62 7.91
CA PHE A 292 0.65 8.60 8.25
C PHE A 292 1.31 7.41 8.94
N HIS A 293 0.69 6.94 10.02
CA HIS A 293 1.16 5.81 10.82
C HIS A 293 0.11 4.72 10.90
N ASP A 294 0.48 3.53 10.44
CA ASP A 294 -0.41 2.37 10.34
C ASP A 294 -0.56 1.68 11.71
N ILE A 295 -1.80 1.49 12.14
CA ILE A 295 -2.16 0.79 13.37
C ILE A 295 -3.08 -0.37 12.98
N TYR A 296 -2.52 -1.57 13.01
CA TYR A 296 -3.22 -2.80 12.63
C TYR A 296 -4.05 -3.34 13.79
N PHE A 297 -5.26 -3.79 13.47
CA PHE A 297 -6.18 -4.55 14.32
C PHE A 297 -5.79 -6.02 14.22
N ASP A 298 -4.86 -6.45 15.06
CA ASP A 298 -4.48 -7.86 15.09
C ASP A 298 -5.68 -8.66 15.64
N GLU A 299 -6.17 -9.65 14.88
CA GLU A 299 -7.18 -10.63 15.33
C GLU A 299 -8.61 -10.11 15.60
N ILE A 300 -9.04 -9.03 14.94
CA ILE A 300 -10.41 -8.50 15.05
C ILE A 300 -11.13 -8.57 13.71
N ASP A 301 -12.29 -9.23 13.70
CA ASP A 301 -13.20 -9.23 12.56
C ASP A 301 -14.10 -7.98 12.61
N ILE A 302 -13.86 -7.04 11.69
CA ILE A 302 -14.70 -5.85 11.51
C ILE A 302 -15.94 -6.26 10.71
N GLN A 303 -17.13 -6.01 11.27
CA GLN A 303 -18.40 -6.32 10.62
C GLN A 303 -18.83 -5.17 9.71
N GLU A 304 -19.24 -5.50 8.48
CA GLU A 304 -19.76 -4.50 7.55
C GLU A 304 -21.01 -3.79 8.09
N GLY A 305 -21.03 -2.47 7.95
CA GLY A 305 -22.14 -1.62 8.39
C GLY A 305 -22.18 -1.33 9.89
N GLN A 306 -21.33 -1.97 10.70
CA GLN A 306 -21.24 -1.71 12.13
C GLN A 306 -20.40 -0.45 12.40
N THR A 307 -20.82 0.41 13.33
CA THR A 307 -20.03 1.58 13.74
C THR A 307 -18.95 1.19 14.73
N TYR A 308 -17.75 1.70 14.50
CA TYR A 308 -16.58 1.58 15.36
C TYR A 308 -16.04 2.96 15.71
N TYR A 309 -15.30 3.05 16.82
CA TYR A 309 -14.63 4.28 17.23
C TYR A 309 -13.17 3.98 17.52
N PHE A 310 -12.26 4.87 17.12
CA PHE A 310 -10.87 4.80 17.56
C PHE A 310 -10.45 6.04 18.33
N SER A 311 -9.46 5.86 19.21
CA SER A 311 -8.80 6.95 19.94
C SER A 311 -7.29 6.71 20.04
N ILE A 312 -6.55 7.80 20.22
CA ILE A 312 -5.11 7.77 20.50
C ILE A 312 -4.85 8.68 21.69
N THR A 313 -4.19 8.16 22.72
CA THR A 313 -3.77 8.93 23.90
C THR A 313 -2.28 8.73 24.18
N SER A 314 -1.70 9.58 25.00
CA SER A 314 -0.39 9.30 25.60
C SER A 314 -0.56 8.24 26.70
N GLU A 315 0.43 7.37 26.91
CA GLU A 315 0.42 6.41 28.04
C GLU A 315 0.61 7.15 29.38
N GLN A 316 1.42 8.19 29.36
CA GLN A 316 1.70 9.07 30.50
C GLN A 316 2.09 10.46 30.02
N TYR A 317 2.30 11.40 30.94
CA TYR A 317 2.83 12.71 30.57
C TYR A 317 4.32 12.61 30.23
N TYR A 318 4.69 13.00 29.00
CA TYR A 318 6.08 13.13 28.57
C TYR A 318 6.43 14.61 28.42
N ASP A 319 7.43 15.05 29.16
CA ASP A 319 7.91 16.43 29.12
C ASP A 319 8.71 16.70 27.83
N GLY A 320 8.46 17.83 27.18
CA GLY A 320 9.08 18.17 25.89
C GLY A 320 8.61 17.38 24.67
N GLU A 321 7.78 16.34 24.86
CA GLU A 321 7.16 15.61 23.76
C GLU A 321 5.79 16.21 23.43
N SER A 322 5.47 16.33 22.15
CA SER A 322 4.15 16.77 21.70
C SER A 322 3.76 15.91 20.50
N LEU A 323 2.70 15.13 20.66
CA LEU A 323 2.05 14.43 19.57
C LEU A 323 0.66 15.02 19.43
N SER A 324 0.30 15.42 18.22
CA SER A 324 -1.03 15.90 17.87
C SER A 324 -1.55 15.15 16.66
N LEU A 325 -2.86 15.19 16.46
CA LEU A 325 -3.54 14.62 15.31
C LEU A 325 -3.84 15.72 14.30
N TYR A 326 -3.68 15.41 13.03
CA TYR A 326 -4.20 16.30 11.99
C TYR A 326 -5.73 16.19 11.96
N MET A 327 -6.40 17.34 11.82
CA MET A 327 -7.85 17.45 11.74
C MET A 327 -8.21 18.09 10.39
N GLY A 328 -9.34 17.69 9.81
CA GLY A 328 -9.95 18.30 8.63
C GLY A 328 -11.24 19.03 8.97
N ASP A 329 -11.64 19.95 8.08
CA ASP A 329 -12.89 20.69 8.20
C ASP A 329 -14.06 19.87 7.65
N GLY A 330 -15.15 19.75 8.42
CA GLY A 330 -16.39 19.11 8.00
C GLY A 330 -16.45 17.59 8.19
N ASP A 331 -17.61 17.02 7.87
CA ASP A 331 -17.93 15.58 7.82
C ASP A 331 -17.45 14.99 6.49
N ILE A 332 -16.12 14.90 6.34
CA ILE A 332 -15.47 14.37 5.13
C ILE A 332 -15.59 12.84 5.10
N TYR A 333 -15.53 12.19 6.26
CA TYR A 333 -15.76 10.76 6.39
C TYR A 333 -17.26 10.48 6.48
N GLN A 334 -17.89 10.15 5.34
CA GLN A 334 -19.32 9.86 5.30
C GLN A 334 -19.72 8.74 6.29
N GLY A 335 -20.54 9.09 7.29
CA GLY A 335 -20.99 8.17 8.34
C GLY A 335 -20.01 8.02 9.52
N GLY A 336 -19.05 8.94 9.64
CA GLY A 336 -18.16 9.11 10.77
C GLY A 336 -18.38 10.46 11.44
N GLN A 337 -17.86 10.62 12.64
CA GLN A 337 -17.94 11.85 13.40
C GLN A 337 -16.78 11.88 14.40
N VAL A 338 -16.12 13.02 14.51
CA VAL A 338 -15.18 13.23 15.60
C VAL A 338 -15.88 13.73 16.86
N TYR A 339 -15.38 13.28 18.01
CA TYR A 339 -15.79 13.69 19.33
C TYR A 339 -14.57 14.23 20.07
N VAL A 340 -14.74 15.42 20.65
CA VAL A 340 -13.75 16.08 21.51
C VAL A 340 -14.37 16.21 22.90
N ASP A 341 -13.73 15.62 23.91
CA ASP A 341 -14.23 15.57 25.28
C ASP A 341 -15.68 15.02 25.36
N GLY A 342 -15.97 14.02 24.53
CA GLY A 342 -17.28 13.36 24.45
C GLY A 342 -18.35 14.12 23.66
N SER A 343 -18.07 15.34 23.18
CA SER A 343 -19.00 16.12 22.37
C SER A 343 -18.66 16.02 20.89
N SER A 344 -19.65 15.75 20.03
CA SER A 344 -19.45 15.74 18.57
C SER A 344 -19.08 17.14 18.06
N VAL A 345 -18.08 17.24 17.20
CA VAL A 345 -17.70 18.49 16.53
C VAL A 345 -17.63 18.29 15.02
N ASN A 346 -17.89 19.35 14.24
CA ASN A 346 -17.97 19.30 12.77
C ASN A 346 -16.58 19.28 12.10
N GLU A 347 -15.79 18.27 12.45
CA GLU A 347 -14.42 18.05 12.02
C GLU A 347 -14.19 16.55 11.92
N ASP A 348 -13.12 16.14 11.25
CA ASP A 348 -12.68 14.75 11.22
C ASP A 348 -11.20 14.64 11.56
N ILE A 349 -10.82 13.57 12.25
CA ILE A 349 -9.39 13.19 12.32
C ILE A 349 -8.95 12.81 10.91
N VAL A 350 -7.76 13.24 10.50
CA VAL A 350 -7.17 12.83 9.22
C VAL A 350 -6.65 11.39 9.35
N PHE A 351 -7.45 10.44 8.90
CA PHE A 351 -7.10 9.01 8.89
C PHE A 351 -7.49 8.32 7.58
N GLN A 352 -6.98 7.11 7.40
CA GLN A 352 -7.30 6.18 6.32
C GLN A 352 -7.66 4.83 6.93
N THR A 353 -8.61 4.11 6.34
CA THR A 353 -8.81 2.71 6.70
C THR A 353 -7.79 1.85 5.95
N LEU A 354 -7.27 0.85 6.63
CA LEU A 354 -6.36 -0.15 6.08
C LEU A 354 -7.19 -1.39 5.78
N GLY A 355 -7.46 -1.69 4.51
CA GLY A 355 -8.11 -2.91 4.06
C GLY A 355 -7.14 -4.10 3.96
N ALA A 356 -7.67 -5.31 3.96
CA ALA A 356 -6.96 -6.53 3.61
C ALA A 356 -6.55 -6.41 2.15
N GLY A 357 -5.26 -6.19 1.91
CA GLY A 357 -4.72 -6.37 0.59
C GLY A 357 -4.81 -7.84 0.17
N PRO A 358 -4.73 -8.10 -1.13
CA PRO A 358 -4.78 -9.45 -1.67
C PRO A 358 -3.73 -10.32 -0.97
N ASN A 359 -4.13 -11.55 -0.58
CA ASN A 359 -3.22 -12.50 0.03
C ASN A 359 -2.14 -12.88 -1.00
N ARG A 360 -0.98 -12.23 -0.89
CA ARG A 360 0.12 -12.35 -1.84
C ARG A 360 0.66 -13.78 -1.94
N PHE A 361 0.45 -14.63 -0.92
CA PHE A 361 0.78 -16.05 -0.99
C PHE A 361 -0.17 -16.83 -1.93
N LEU A 362 -1.47 -16.54 -1.90
CA LEU A 362 -2.46 -17.16 -2.78
C LEU A 362 -2.26 -16.74 -4.24
N ILE A 363 -1.91 -15.48 -4.48
CA ILE A 363 -1.51 -14.98 -5.81
C ILE A 363 -0.33 -15.78 -6.36
N VAL A 364 0.72 -15.94 -5.55
CA VAL A 364 1.91 -16.67 -5.96
C VAL A 364 1.60 -18.15 -6.16
N TRP A 365 0.80 -18.77 -5.29
CA TRP A 365 0.42 -20.18 -5.40
C TRP A 365 -0.47 -20.46 -6.62
N GLY A 366 -1.46 -19.59 -6.89
CA GLY A 366 -2.33 -19.68 -8.06
C GLY A 366 -1.60 -19.46 -9.39
N CYS A 367 -0.47 -18.74 -9.39
CA CYS A 367 0.39 -18.60 -10.56
C CYS A 367 1.22 -19.86 -10.88
N PHE A 368 1.35 -20.81 -9.94
CA PHE A 368 2.10 -22.07 -10.10
C PHE A 368 1.20 -23.31 -10.27
N THR A 369 -0.12 -23.14 -10.17
CA THR A 369 -1.14 -24.17 -10.47
C THR A 369 -1.74 -23.91 -11.84
#